data_AF-A0AAU9MNQ1-F1
#
_entry.id   AF-A0AAU9MNQ1-F1
#
_cell.length_a   1.000
_cell.length_b   1.000
_cell.length_c   1.000
_cell.angle_alpha   90.00
_cell.angle_beta   90.00
_cell.angle_gamma   90.00
#
_symmetry.space_group_name_H-M   'P 1'
#
loop_
_entity.id
_entity.type
_entity.pdbx_description
1 polymer ?
#
loop_
_entity_poly.entity_id
_entity_poly.type
_entity_poly.pdbx_seq_one_letter_code
_entity_poly.pdbx_strand_id
1 'polypeptide(L)'
;MQGGEEKFRKAWAQICEISRKGYEKVYQHLGGHLEENGESFYNPYIPGTLDLLRERGLIEESEGAQVIFIEGKKIPLIVVKRDGGFNYASTDLAALWYRLNEEKAEWIIYVTDVGQREHFEMFFTLSQLYTVLVSTTLL
;
A
#
# COMPACT_ATOMS: atom_id res chain seq x y z
N MET A 1 6.19 -17.31 7.31
CA MET A 1 6.87 -16.18 6.61
C MET A 1 7.07 -14.97 7.51
N GLN A 2 6.05 -14.50 8.25
CA GLN A 2 6.19 -13.35 9.16
C GLN A 2 7.11 -13.60 10.39
N GLY A 3 7.33 -14.85 10.79
CA GLY A 3 8.30 -15.21 11.85
C GLY A 3 9.78 -15.27 11.42
N GLY A 4 10.09 -14.97 10.14
CA GLY A 4 11.47 -14.75 9.69
C GLY A 4 12.38 -15.98 9.53
N GLU A 5 11.88 -17.19 9.74
CA GLU A 5 12.66 -18.42 9.53
C GLU A 5 13.19 -18.54 8.09
N GLU A 6 14.51 -18.67 7.99
CA GLU A 6 15.28 -18.65 6.74
C GLU A 6 14.80 -19.68 5.71
N LYS A 7 14.42 -20.89 6.17
CA LYS A 7 13.91 -21.96 5.30
C LYS A 7 12.64 -21.54 4.56
N PHE A 8 11.70 -20.88 5.25
CA PHE A 8 10.44 -20.44 4.65
C PHE A 8 10.63 -19.25 3.72
N ARG A 9 11.59 -18.34 4.01
CA ARG A 9 11.97 -17.25 3.10
C ARG A 9 12.57 -17.77 1.80
N LYS A 10 13.46 -18.76 1.88
CA LYS A 10 14.03 -19.40 0.68
C LYS A 10 12.97 -20.06 -0.19
N ALA A 11 12.07 -20.83 0.42
CA ALA A 11 10.97 -21.47 -0.31
C ALA A 11 10.04 -20.43 -0.97
N TRP A 12 9.70 -19.35 -0.25
CA TRP A 12 8.91 -18.25 -0.81
C TRP A 12 9.61 -17.59 -2.00
N ALA A 13 10.90 -17.26 -1.87
CA ALA A 13 11.68 -16.64 -2.93
C ALA A 13 11.71 -17.51 -4.21
N GLN A 14 11.82 -18.84 -4.05
CA GLN A 14 11.75 -19.78 -5.17
C GLN A 14 10.37 -19.78 -5.86
N ILE A 15 9.28 -19.70 -5.09
CA ILE A 15 7.92 -19.62 -5.65
C ILE A 15 7.72 -18.30 -6.41
N CYS A 16 8.17 -17.18 -5.84
CA CYS A 16 8.13 -15.89 -6.51
C CYS A 16 8.93 -15.90 -7.81
N GLU A 17 10.13 -16.49 -7.81
CA GLU A 17 10.98 -16.59 -8.99
C GLU A 17 10.34 -17.40 -10.13
N ILE A 18 9.69 -18.52 -9.80
CA ILE A 18 8.96 -19.32 -10.79
C ILE A 18 7.80 -18.51 -11.38
N SER A 19 7.08 -17.78 -10.54
CA SER A 19 5.94 -16.94 -10.97
C SER A 19 6.39 -15.78 -11.86
N ARG A 20 7.49 -15.10 -11.50
CA ARG A 20 8.11 -14.02 -12.29
C ARG A 20 8.48 -14.48 -13.69
N LYS A 21 9.15 -15.63 -13.81
CA LYS A 21 9.49 -16.21 -15.12
C LYS A 21 8.25 -16.54 -15.97
N GLY A 22 7.14 -16.88 -15.32
CA GLY A 22 5.85 -17.07 -15.99
C GLY A 22 5.30 -15.76 -16.54
N TYR A 23 5.22 -14.72 -15.70
CA TYR A 23 4.68 -13.41 -16.08
C TYR A 23 5.55 -12.68 -17.10
N GLU A 24 6.88 -12.76 -16.98
CA GLU A 24 7.82 -12.15 -17.92
C GLU A 24 7.55 -12.61 -19.36
N LYS A 25 7.25 -13.90 -19.56
CA LYS A 25 6.85 -14.40 -20.88
C LYS A 25 5.59 -13.70 -21.39
N VAL A 26 4.58 -13.51 -20.54
CA VAL A 26 3.34 -12.83 -20.93
C VAL A 26 3.61 -11.37 -21.29
N TYR A 27 4.37 -10.65 -20.47
CA TYR A 27 4.71 -9.24 -20.73
C TYR A 27 5.51 -9.06 -22.01
N GLN A 28 6.48 -9.93 -22.29
CA GLN A 28 7.25 -9.92 -23.54
C GLN A 28 6.37 -10.12 -24.77
N HIS A 29 5.41 -11.06 -24.72
CA HIS A 29 4.47 -11.26 -25.85
C HIS A 29 3.57 -10.04 -26.08
N LEU A 30 3.21 -9.32 -25.02
CA LEU A 30 2.41 -8.10 -25.09
C LEU A 30 3.26 -6.85 -25.41
N GLY A 31 4.58 -6.99 -25.54
CA GLY A 31 5.50 -5.88 -25.77
C GLY A 31 5.63 -4.91 -24.58
N GLY A 32 5.25 -5.36 -23.37
CA GLY A 32 5.31 -4.57 -22.15
C GLY A 32 6.58 -4.84 -21.34
N HIS A 33 7.04 -3.81 -20.62
CA HIS A 33 8.05 -3.93 -19.58
C HIS A 33 7.45 -3.43 -18.26
N LEU A 34 7.71 -4.15 -17.17
CA LEU A 34 7.19 -3.82 -15.84
C LEU A 34 8.31 -3.93 -14.81
N GLU A 35 8.50 -2.87 -14.03
CA GLU A 35 9.30 -2.94 -12.81
C GLU A 35 8.40 -3.46 -11.67
N GLU A 36 8.76 -4.61 -11.09
CA GLU A 36 7.95 -5.23 -10.04
C GLU A 36 8.27 -4.66 -8.66
N ASN A 37 7.33 -3.90 -8.10
CA ASN A 37 7.31 -3.53 -6.69
C ASN A 37 6.06 -4.15 -6.02
N GLY A 38 6.18 -5.41 -5.59
CA GLY A 38 5.11 -6.12 -4.89
C GLY A 38 4.89 -5.62 -3.46
N GLU A 39 3.80 -6.04 -2.81
CA GLU A 39 3.42 -5.60 -1.45
C GLU A 39 4.57 -5.69 -0.42
N SER A 40 5.38 -6.76 -0.51
CA SER A 40 6.48 -6.99 0.43
C SER A 40 7.58 -5.93 0.36
N PHE A 41 7.72 -5.23 -0.77
CA PHE A 41 8.65 -4.11 -0.93
C PHE A 41 8.29 -2.96 0.02
N TYR A 42 6.99 -2.74 0.26
CA TYR A 42 6.51 -1.61 1.05
C TYR A 42 6.46 -1.89 2.56
N ASN A 43 6.63 -3.14 2.99
CA ASN A 43 6.58 -3.54 4.40
C ASN A 43 7.42 -2.66 5.35
N PRO A 44 8.68 -2.27 5.01
CA PRO A 44 9.49 -1.41 5.87
C PRO A 44 8.92 0.01 6.06
N TYR A 45 8.09 0.48 5.11
CA TYR A 45 7.53 1.83 5.10
C TYR A 45 6.16 1.91 5.80
N ILE A 46 5.50 0.77 6.03
CA ILE A 46 4.19 0.73 6.67
C ILE A 46 4.22 1.37 8.07
N PRO A 47 5.12 1.00 9.01
CA PRO A 47 5.10 1.56 10.36
C PRO A 47 5.20 3.09 10.36
N GLY A 48 6.17 3.65 9.63
CA GLY A 48 6.37 5.11 9.55
C GLY A 48 5.19 5.82 8.88
N THR A 49 4.57 5.21 7.87
CA THR A 49 3.37 5.76 7.24
C THR A 49 2.19 5.80 8.22
N LEU A 50 1.99 4.74 9.01
CA LEU A 50 0.91 4.71 10.00
C LEU A 50 1.18 5.67 11.16
N ASP A 51 2.43 5.82 11.61
CA ASP A 51 2.80 6.79 12.65
C ASP A 51 2.46 8.22 12.21
N LEU A 52 2.81 8.60 10.98
CA LEU A 52 2.46 9.90 10.39
C LEU A 52 0.95 10.15 10.36
N LEU A 53 0.14 9.11 10.18
CA LEU A 53 -1.32 9.20 10.18
C LEU A 53 -1.87 9.27 11.61
N ARG A 54 -1.27 8.55 12.57
CA ARG A 54 -1.62 8.62 14.01
C ARG A 54 -1.33 9.98 14.60
N GLU A 55 -0.16 10.57 14.31
CA GLU A 55 0.23 11.89 14.79
C GLU A 55 -0.74 13.00 14.34
N ARG A 56 -1.41 12.77 13.21
CA ARG A 56 -2.44 13.66 12.66
C ARG A 56 -3.84 13.36 13.17
N GLY A 57 -4.00 12.39 14.05
CA GLY A 57 -5.29 12.00 14.61
C GLY A 57 -6.24 11.33 13.61
N LEU A 58 -5.71 10.76 12.52
CA LEU A 58 -6.51 10.16 11.45
C LEU A 58 -6.85 8.69 11.69
N ILE A 59 -6.08 8.02 12.54
CA ILE A 59 -6.28 6.62 12.88
C ILE A 59 -7.01 6.53 14.22
N GLU A 60 -8.12 5.80 14.21
CA GLU A 60 -8.94 5.51 15.38
C GLU A 60 -8.92 4.02 15.72
N GLU A 61 -9.08 3.68 16.99
CA GLU A 61 -9.31 2.32 17.43
C GLU A 61 -10.80 1.99 17.33
N SER A 62 -11.15 0.93 16.61
CA SER A 62 -12.53 0.44 16.46
C SER A 62 -12.56 -1.08 16.55
N GLU A 63 -13.29 -1.60 17.55
CA GLU A 63 -13.40 -3.03 17.82
C GLU A 63 -12.05 -3.77 17.92
N GLY A 64 -11.02 -3.11 18.45
CA GLY A 64 -9.67 -3.65 18.59
C GLY A 64 -8.85 -3.68 17.30
N ALA A 65 -9.34 -3.07 16.22
CA ALA A 65 -8.60 -2.80 14.99
C ALA A 65 -8.32 -1.30 14.86
N GLN A 66 -7.29 -0.94 14.09
CA GLN A 66 -7.02 0.45 13.73
C GLN A 66 -7.64 0.77 12.39
N VAL A 67 -8.44 1.84 12.35
CA VAL A 67 -9.26 2.21 11.21
C VAL A 67 -9.15 3.70 10.89
N ILE A 68 -9.47 4.06 9.64
CA ILE A 68 -9.60 5.44 9.18
C ILE A 68 -11.02 5.62 8.67
N PHE A 69 -11.76 6.55 9.28
CA PHE A 69 -13.09 6.94 8.81
C PHE A 69 -12.97 8.02 7.73
N ILE A 70 -13.70 7.82 6.63
CA ILE A 70 -13.77 8.78 5.53
C ILE A 70 -15.18 9.36 5.51
N GLU A 71 -15.28 10.69 5.52
CA GLU A 71 -16.57 11.37 5.48
C GLU A 71 -17.36 10.96 4.22
N GLY A 72 -18.65 10.69 4.39
CA GLY A 72 -19.52 10.23 3.31
C GLY A 72 -19.37 8.75 2.94
N LYS A 73 -18.50 7.99 3.61
CA LYS A 73 -18.32 6.55 3.40
C LYS A 73 -18.82 5.76 4.61
N LYS A 74 -19.51 4.65 4.34
CA LYS A 74 -20.15 3.83 5.39
C LYS A 74 -19.20 2.88 6.08
N ILE A 75 -18.17 2.43 5.35
CA ILE A 75 -17.19 1.44 5.82
C ILE A 75 -15.87 2.18 5.99
N PRO A 76 -15.14 2.00 7.10
CA PRO A 76 -13.82 2.60 7.27
C PRO A 76 -12.72 1.76 6.60
N LEU A 77 -11.56 2.37 6.35
CA LEU A 77 -10.37 1.64 5.94
C LEU A 77 -9.72 1.01 7.17
N ILE A 78 -9.68 -0.31 7.26
CA ILE A 78 -8.92 -1.00 8.31
C ILE A 78 -7.45 -1.00 7.91
N VAL A 79 -6.59 -0.36 8.70
CA VAL A 79 -5.14 -0.30 8.48
C VAL A 79 -4.39 -1.35 9.30
N VAL A 80 -4.81 -1.61 10.53
CA VAL A 80 -4.28 -2.71 11.36
C VAL A 80 -5.43 -3.57 11.85
N LYS A 81 -5.36 -4.88 11.60
CA LYS A 81 -6.35 -5.84 12.07
C LYS A 81 -6.22 -6.06 13.58
N ARG A 82 -7.24 -6.71 14.18
CA ARG A 82 -7.25 -7.09 15.60
C ARG A 82 -6.08 -7.96 16.04
N ASP A 83 -5.52 -8.74 15.11
CA ASP A 83 -4.35 -9.60 15.36
C ASP A 83 -3.00 -8.86 15.27
N GLY A 84 -3.03 -7.53 15.07
CA GLY A 84 -1.85 -6.69 14.88
C GLY A 84 -1.26 -6.76 13.47
N GLY A 85 -1.83 -7.56 12.58
CA GLY A 85 -1.38 -7.66 11.19
C GLY A 85 -1.82 -6.45 10.36
N PHE A 86 -0.91 -5.95 9.52
CA PHE A 86 -1.25 -4.94 8.52
C PHE A 86 -2.26 -5.48 7.50
N ASN A 87 -3.17 -4.62 7.06
CA ASN A 87 -4.16 -4.91 6.02
C ASN A 87 -3.76 -4.25 4.69
N TYR A 88 -4.47 -4.55 3.59
CA TYR A 88 -4.18 -4.00 2.25
C TYR A 88 -4.10 -2.47 2.22
N ALA A 89 -4.99 -1.78 2.94
CA ALA A 89 -4.96 -0.33 3.04
C ALA A 89 -3.63 0.21 3.59
N SER A 90 -2.97 -0.50 4.51
CA SER A 90 -1.65 -0.10 5.02
C SER A 90 -0.57 -0.18 3.96
N THR A 91 -0.58 -1.23 3.15
CA THR A 91 0.38 -1.40 2.06
C THR A 91 0.17 -0.36 0.97
N ASP A 92 -1.09 -0.09 0.59
CA ASP A 92 -1.40 0.92 -0.43
C ASP A 92 -1.00 2.33 0.03
N LEU A 93 -1.21 2.65 1.30
CA LEU A 93 -0.81 3.95 1.87
C LEU A 93 0.71 4.09 1.91
N ALA A 94 1.42 3.03 2.28
CA ALA A 94 2.88 3.01 2.23
C ALA A 94 3.41 3.14 0.80
N ALA A 95 2.75 2.50 -0.18
CA ALA A 95 3.11 2.61 -1.58
C ALA A 95 2.90 4.02 -2.12
N LEU A 96 1.80 4.70 -1.75
CA LEU A 96 1.59 6.09 -2.12
C LEU A 96 2.58 7.03 -1.44
N TRP A 97 2.88 6.81 -0.15
CA TRP A 97 3.93 7.55 0.55
C TRP A 97 5.26 7.42 -0.19
N TYR A 98 5.65 6.19 -0.58
CA TYR A 98 6.88 5.92 -1.30
C TYR A 98 6.92 6.63 -2.66
N ARG A 99 5.87 6.49 -3.47
CA ARG A 99 5.80 7.13 -4.81
C ARG A 99 5.89 8.66 -4.73
N LEU A 100 5.30 9.26 -3.71
CA LEU A 100 5.32 10.72 -3.54
C LEU A 100 6.63 11.23 -2.91
N ASN A 101 7.24 10.48 -1.98
CA ASN A 101 8.38 10.94 -1.20
C ASN A 101 9.73 10.43 -1.70
N GLU A 102 9.80 9.20 -2.21
CA GLU A 102 11.05 8.59 -2.70
C GLU A 102 11.14 8.74 -4.22
N GLU A 103 10.10 8.37 -4.97
CA GLU A 103 10.10 8.49 -6.44
C GLU A 103 9.79 9.92 -6.91
N LYS A 104 9.24 10.77 -6.04
CA LYS A 104 8.81 12.14 -6.35
C LYS A 104 7.86 12.20 -7.56
N ALA A 105 6.99 11.20 -7.70
CA ALA A 105 6.05 11.12 -8.82
C ALA A 105 5.08 12.30 -8.78
N GLU A 106 5.01 13.06 -9.87
CA GLU A 106 4.04 14.15 -10.04
C GLU A 106 2.65 13.61 -10.40
N TRP A 107 2.61 12.48 -11.12
CA TRP A 107 1.39 11.84 -11.60
C TRP A 107 1.44 10.34 -11.31
N ILE A 108 0.39 9.83 -10.66
CA ILE A 108 0.25 8.42 -10.31
C ILE A 108 -1.09 7.92 -10.87
N ILE A 109 -1.06 6.89 -11.71
CA ILE A 109 -2.25 6.30 -12.31
C ILE A 109 -2.42 4.88 -11.77
N TYR A 110 -3.56 4.63 -11.12
CA TYR A 110 -3.93 3.30 -10.66
C TYR A 110 -4.84 2.63 -11.69
N VAL A 111 -4.35 1.55 -12.31
CA VAL A 111 -5.11 0.75 -13.27
C VAL A 111 -5.59 -0.51 -12.55
N THR A 112 -6.87 -0.54 -12.18
CA THR A 112 -7.51 -1.64 -11.45
C THR A 112 -8.89 -1.95 -12.01
N ASP A 113 -9.51 -3.03 -11.55
CA ASP A 113 -10.87 -3.36 -11.95
C ASP A 113 -11.92 -2.47 -11.22
N VAL A 114 -13.13 -2.42 -11.77
CA VAL A 114 -14.22 -1.58 -11.24
C VAL A 114 -14.69 -1.97 -9.84
N GLY A 115 -14.47 -3.21 -9.40
CA GLY A 115 -14.80 -3.69 -8.07
C GLY A 115 -13.97 -3.02 -6.97
N GLN A 116 -12.76 -2.55 -7.31
CA GLN A 116 -11.88 -1.84 -6.38
C GLN A 116 -12.16 -0.34 -6.29
N ARG A 117 -13.15 0.17 -7.04
CA ARG A 117 -13.45 1.60 -7.12
C ARG A 117 -13.71 2.22 -5.75
N GLU A 118 -14.51 1.59 -4.89
CA GLU A 118 -14.84 2.17 -3.58
C GLU A 118 -13.60 2.30 -2.69
N HIS A 119 -12.74 1.28 -2.67
CA HIS A 119 -11.46 1.32 -1.97
C HIS A 119 -10.58 2.47 -2.48
N PHE A 120 -10.42 2.59 -3.80
CA PHE A 120 -9.61 3.67 -4.38
C PHE A 120 -10.24 5.05 -4.20
N GLU A 121 -11.56 5.20 -4.21
CA GLU A 121 -12.23 6.47 -3.90
C GLU A 121 -11.96 6.90 -2.45
N MET A 122 -12.03 5.97 -1.50
CA MET A 122 -11.68 6.22 -0.10
C MET A 122 -10.21 6.61 0.05
N PHE A 123 -9.34 5.87 -0.63
CA PHE A 123 -7.92 6.09 -0.67
C PHE A 123 -7.55 7.46 -1.26
N PHE A 124 -8.16 7.85 -2.37
CA PHE A 124 -7.93 9.16 -2.99
C PHE A 124 -8.49 10.28 -2.14
N THR A 125 -9.66 10.10 -1.53
CA THR A 125 -10.21 11.07 -0.58
C THR A 125 -9.23 11.32 0.57
N LEU A 126 -8.66 10.25 1.14
CA LEU A 126 -7.62 10.34 2.16
C LEU A 126 -6.36 11.06 1.62
N SER A 127 -5.93 10.79 0.38
CA SER A 127 -4.78 11.50 -0.19
C SER A 127 -5.01 13.00 -0.40
N GLN A 128 -6.21 13.38 -0.86
CA GLN A 128 -6.59 14.75 -1.22
C GLN A 128 -6.91 15.62 -0.02
N LEU A 129 -7.66 15.08 0.95
CA LEU A 129 -8.05 15.80 2.16
C LEU A 129 -6.83 16.33 2.92
N TYR A 130 -5.67 15.71 2.70
CA TYR A 130 -4.57 15.91 3.62
C TYR A 130 -3.27 16.41 2.99
N THR A 131 -3.06 16.44 1.66
CA THR A 131 -1.75 16.86 1.07
C THR A 131 -0.56 16.22 1.82
N VAL A 132 -0.78 15.05 2.43
CA VAL A 132 -0.01 14.60 3.61
C VAL A 132 1.31 13.92 3.24
N LEU A 133 1.53 13.70 1.96
CA LEU A 133 2.61 12.89 1.43
C LEU A 133 3.58 13.69 0.55
N VAL A 134 3.45 15.01 0.51
CA VAL A 134 4.44 15.90 -0.12
C VAL A 134 4.87 16.92 0.94
N SER A 135 6.10 16.80 1.44
CA SER A 135 6.73 17.88 2.19
C SER A 135 6.91 19.07 1.24
N THR A 136 5.90 19.94 1.20
CA THR A 136 5.93 21.13 0.36
C THR A 136 6.73 22.18 1.11
N THR A 137 8.02 22.30 0.80
CA THR A 137 8.71 23.58 0.96
C THR A 137 8.22 24.45 -0.20
N LEU A 138 7.30 25.35 0.08
CA LEU A 138 6.92 26.41 -0.86
C LEU A 138 8.14 27.32 -1.07
N LEU A 139 8.63 27.41 -2.31
CA LEU A 139 9.36 28.58 -2.80
C LEU A 139 8.34 29.59 -3.34
#